data_AF-A0A821E253-F1
#
_entry.id   AF-A0A821E253-F1
#
_cell.length_a   1.000
_cell.length_b   1.000
_cell.length_c   1.000
_cell.angle_alpha   90.00
_cell.angle_beta   90.00
_cell.angle_gamma   90.00
#
_symmetry.space_group_name_H-M   'P 1'
#
loop_
_entity.id
_entity.type
_entity.pdbx_description
1 polymer ?
#
loop_
_entity_poly.entity_id
_entity_poly.type
_entity_poly.pdbx_seq_one_letter_code
_entity_poly.pdbx_strand_id
1 'polypeptide(L)'
;MFSNTVFKNVIELRVHDVVPLEHEFFLRIAQAFPRLQRFYVTDLSLHSHNSKKSTDNVASHQIVEYPHLTFFLDITRVDTNYVEQLLDETKTHLPSLTELHVRYEDLRVVTEDLTRELTRRNCVKVTRLTTWREIVGSKDFYIYFPLL
;
A
#
# COMPACT_ATOMS: atom_id res chain seq x y z
N MET A 1 4.26 19.44 -5.45
CA MET A 1 3.22 18.87 -6.32
C MET A 1 3.88 18.56 -7.66
N PHE A 2 3.74 17.35 -8.21
CA PHE A 2 4.31 17.03 -9.52
C PHE A 2 3.55 17.83 -10.59
N SER A 3 4.25 18.60 -11.42
CA SER A 3 3.69 19.15 -12.65
C SER A 3 3.19 18.00 -13.55
N ASN A 4 2.49 18.29 -14.66
CA ASN A 4 2.12 17.30 -15.69
C ASN A 4 3.34 16.63 -16.40
N THR A 5 4.48 16.59 -15.73
CA THR A 5 5.75 16.00 -16.12
C THR A 5 5.75 14.53 -15.74
N VAL A 6 6.02 13.68 -16.72
CA VAL A 6 6.15 12.22 -16.53
C VAL A 6 7.62 11.86 -16.39
N PHE A 7 8.00 11.30 -15.25
CA PHE A 7 9.35 10.86 -14.93
C PHE A 7 9.55 9.40 -15.34
N LYS A 8 9.70 9.18 -16.65
CA LYS A 8 9.72 7.83 -17.27
C LYS A 8 10.84 6.90 -16.78
N ASN A 9 11.90 7.44 -16.20
CA ASN A 9 13.08 6.66 -15.78
C ASN A 9 13.17 6.47 -14.26
N VAL A 10 12.24 7.03 -13.50
CA VAL A 10 12.22 6.86 -12.04
C VAL A 10 11.59 5.51 -11.72
N ILE A 11 12.38 4.66 -11.07
CA ILE A 11 11.98 3.30 -10.66
C ILE A 11 11.84 3.18 -9.15
N GLU A 12 12.35 4.14 -8.39
CA GLU A 12 12.29 4.16 -6.94
C GLU A 12 11.78 5.53 -6.47
N LEU A 13 10.78 5.52 -5.59
CA LEU A 13 10.23 6.72 -4.98
C LEU A 13 10.15 6.52 -3.47
N ARG A 14 10.60 7.54 -2.74
CA ARG A 14 10.47 7.63 -1.29
C ARG A 14 9.64 8.85 -0.97
N VAL A 15 8.54 8.64 -0.26
CA VAL A 15 7.67 9.70 0.22
C VAL A 15 7.75 9.73 1.73
N HIS A 16 8.10 10.90 2.24
CA HIS A 16 8.08 11.20 3.66
C HIS A 16 6.92 12.14 3.90
N ASP A 17 5.92 11.63 4.59
CA ASP A 17 4.73 12.39 4.88
C ASP A 17 4.91 13.22 6.16
N VAL A 18 4.45 14.47 6.09
CA VAL A 18 4.34 15.42 7.20
C VAL A 18 2.88 15.78 7.45
N VAL A 19 1.98 15.53 6.48
CA VAL A 19 0.54 15.85 6.50
C VAL A 19 -0.26 14.81 5.70
N PRO A 20 -1.39 14.30 6.21
CA PRO A 20 -1.99 13.09 5.64
C PRO A 20 -2.16 13.08 4.12
N LEU A 21 -1.47 12.16 3.42
CA LEU A 21 -1.65 11.97 1.97
C LEU A 21 -3.06 11.49 1.63
N GLU A 22 -3.74 12.19 0.74
CA GLU A 22 -5.05 11.77 0.24
C GLU A 22 -4.94 10.81 -0.97
N HIS A 23 -6.04 10.19 -1.36
CA HIS A 23 -6.10 9.31 -2.54
C HIS A 23 -5.59 9.93 -3.83
N GLU A 24 -5.91 11.20 -4.06
CA GLU A 24 -5.43 11.93 -5.22
C GLU A 24 -3.90 12.02 -5.27
N PHE A 25 -3.22 11.94 -4.13
CA PHE A 25 -1.77 11.97 -4.09
C PHE A 25 -1.18 10.68 -4.68
N PHE A 26 -1.70 9.51 -4.30
CA PHE A 26 -1.30 8.23 -4.88
C PHE A 26 -1.59 8.16 -6.38
N LEU A 27 -2.76 8.68 -6.80
CA LEU A 27 -3.09 8.80 -8.22
C LEU A 27 -2.06 9.63 -8.99
N ARG A 28 -1.66 10.79 -8.46
CA ARG A 28 -0.64 11.64 -9.08
C ARG A 28 0.73 10.95 -9.12
N ILE A 29 1.08 10.14 -8.13
CA ILE A 29 2.30 9.33 -8.18
C ILE A 29 2.22 8.33 -9.34
N ALA A 30 1.13 7.58 -9.47
CA ALA A 30 0.99 6.61 -10.55
C ALA A 30 1.10 7.27 -11.94
N GLN A 31 0.54 8.46 -12.10
CA GLN A 31 0.62 9.24 -13.34
C GLN A 31 2.03 9.80 -13.61
N ALA A 32 2.71 10.32 -12.58
CA ALA A 32 4.04 10.91 -12.71
C ALA A 32 5.15 9.87 -12.86
N PHE A 33 4.99 8.67 -12.28
CA PHE A 33 6.01 7.63 -12.18
C PHE A 33 5.51 6.28 -12.73
N PRO A 34 5.21 6.19 -14.04
CA PRO A 34 4.58 5.01 -14.60
C PRO A 34 5.46 3.75 -14.52
N ARG A 35 6.77 3.87 -14.30
CA ARG A 35 7.71 2.74 -14.16
C ARG A 35 8.15 2.48 -12.72
N LEU A 36 7.42 3.00 -11.74
CA LEU A 36 7.75 2.83 -10.33
C LEU A 36 7.78 1.35 -9.96
N GLN A 37 8.91 0.90 -9.44
CA GLN A 37 9.22 -0.49 -9.09
C GLN A 37 9.37 -0.69 -7.59
N ARG A 38 9.85 0.34 -6.89
CA ARG A 38 10.04 0.37 -5.44
C ARG A 38 9.39 1.61 -4.87
N PHE A 39 8.51 1.43 -3.89
CA PHE A 39 7.80 2.53 -3.27
C PHE A 39 7.91 2.45 -1.76
N TYR A 40 8.39 3.54 -1.16
CA TYR A 40 8.54 3.69 0.27
C TYR A 40 7.65 4.85 0.71
N VAL A 41 6.74 4.58 1.65
CA VAL A 41 5.95 5.61 2.30
C VAL A 41 6.27 5.58 3.79
N THR A 42 6.63 6.73 4.32
CA THR A 42 6.92 6.88 5.74
C THR A 42 6.17 8.09 6.24
N ASP A 43 5.27 7.87 7.18
CA ASP A 43 4.64 8.93 7.96
C ASP A 43 5.61 9.38 9.05
N LEU A 44 6.03 10.65 8.98
CA LEU A 44 6.86 11.30 10.00
C LEU A 44 6.03 12.09 11.01
N SER A 45 4.70 12.09 10.87
CA SER A 45 3.84 12.75 11.85
C SER A 45 3.94 12.00 13.19
N LEU A 46 4.27 12.77 14.25
CA LEU A 46 4.35 12.24 15.62
C LEU A 46 2.98 11.96 16.24
N HIS A 47 1.91 12.18 15.49
CA HIS A 47 0.55 12.12 15.98
C HIS A 47 -0.16 11.06 15.16
N SER A 48 -0.61 9.98 15.81
CA SER A 48 -1.63 9.10 15.25
C SER A 48 -2.73 10.01 14.69
N HIS A 49 -2.81 10.07 13.38
CA HIS A 49 -3.88 10.77 12.73
C HIS A 49 -5.14 9.99 13.09
N ASN A 50 -5.84 10.46 14.12
CA ASN A 50 -7.27 10.21 14.31
C ASN A 50 -8.02 10.89 13.15
N SER A 51 -7.63 10.61 11.90
CA SER A 51 -8.38 11.00 10.73
C SER A 51 -9.70 10.28 10.88
N LYS A 52 -10.69 11.04 11.35
CA LYS A 52 -12.11 10.74 11.22
C LYS A 52 -12.25 10.04 9.88
N LYS A 53 -12.83 8.83 9.87
CA LYS A 53 -13.34 8.18 8.66
C LYS A 53 -13.95 9.29 7.83
N SER A 54 -13.25 9.74 6.80
CA SER A 54 -13.79 10.66 5.84
C SER A 54 -14.87 9.83 5.19
N THR A 55 -16.10 10.03 5.66
CA THR A 55 -17.32 9.57 5.01
C THR A 55 -17.09 9.68 3.52
N ASP A 56 -17.24 8.54 2.84
CA ASP A 56 -17.18 8.36 1.39
C ASP A 56 -17.90 9.48 0.65
N ASN A 57 -17.23 10.62 0.50
CA ASN A 57 -17.73 11.76 -0.23
C ASN A 57 -17.10 11.70 -1.61
N VAL A 58 -17.57 10.74 -2.42
CA VAL A 58 -17.71 10.88 -3.88
C VAL A 58 -16.49 11.48 -4.60
N ALA A 59 -15.27 11.18 -4.15
CA ALA A 59 -14.04 11.63 -4.76
C ALA A 59 -13.54 10.51 -5.68
N SER A 60 -13.90 10.60 -6.96
CA SER A 60 -13.49 9.75 -8.08
C SER A 60 -13.15 8.29 -7.75
N HIS A 61 -14.00 7.35 -8.18
CA HIS A 61 -13.81 5.89 -8.14
C HIS A 61 -12.62 5.39 -9.00
N GLN A 62 -11.57 6.19 -9.15
CA GLN A 62 -10.41 5.83 -9.94
C GLN A 62 -9.49 4.98 -9.07
N ILE A 63 -9.47 3.69 -9.38
CA ILE A 63 -8.49 2.74 -8.86
C ILE A 63 -7.11 3.21 -9.33
N VAL A 64 -6.19 3.38 -8.38
CA VAL A 64 -4.80 3.73 -8.68
C VAL A 64 -4.07 2.47 -9.11
N GLU A 65 -3.52 2.45 -10.32
CA GLU A 65 -2.79 1.28 -10.82
C GLU A 65 -1.29 1.50 -10.75
N TYR A 66 -0.57 0.57 -10.13
CA TYR A 66 0.89 0.51 -10.17
C TYR A 66 1.34 -0.78 -10.87
N PRO A 67 1.25 -0.85 -12.21
CA PRO A 67 1.46 -2.10 -12.96
C PRO A 67 2.90 -2.63 -12.80
N HIS A 68 3.85 -1.71 -12.58
CA HIS A 68 5.28 -1.99 -12.49
C HIS A 68 5.82 -2.01 -11.06
N LEU A 69 4.98 -1.84 -10.02
CA LEU A 69 5.41 -1.93 -8.63
C LEU A 69 5.63 -3.41 -8.27
N THR A 70 6.69 -3.97 -8.83
CA THR A 70 6.98 -5.39 -8.81
C THR A 70 7.79 -5.77 -7.58
N PHE A 71 8.71 -4.90 -7.18
CA PHE A 71 9.82 -5.32 -6.33
C PHE A 71 9.61 -5.04 -4.87
N PHE A 72 8.98 -3.93 -4.48
CA PHE A 72 9.05 -3.49 -3.10
C PHE A 72 8.00 -2.44 -2.75
N LEU A 73 7.19 -2.71 -1.73
CA LEU A 73 6.36 -1.73 -1.05
C LEU A 73 6.68 -1.72 0.46
N ASP A 74 7.15 -0.58 0.98
CA ASP A 74 7.33 -0.37 2.42
C ASP A 74 6.36 0.67 2.97
N ILE A 75 5.53 0.17 3.87
CA ILE A 75 4.49 0.86 4.62
C ILE A 75 4.59 0.44 6.09
N THR A 76 5.80 0.19 6.61
CA THR A 76 6.03 -0.17 8.02
C THR A 76 5.87 1.00 8.98
N ARG A 77 5.96 2.22 8.47
CA ARG A 77 5.96 3.46 9.26
C ARG A 77 4.84 4.39 8.82
N VAL A 78 3.66 3.85 8.55
CA VAL A 78 2.49 4.64 8.14
C VAL A 78 1.29 4.33 9.03
N ASP A 79 0.31 5.23 9.03
CA ASP A 79 -1.01 4.95 9.61
C ASP A 79 -1.74 3.81 8.89
N THR A 80 -2.57 3.05 9.62
CA THR A 80 -3.33 1.91 9.09
C THR A 80 -4.22 2.29 7.90
N ASN A 81 -4.68 3.56 7.82
CA ASN A 81 -5.47 4.03 6.68
C ASN A 81 -4.68 3.99 5.35
N TYR A 82 -3.36 4.24 5.37
CA TYR A 82 -2.51 4.09 4.19
C TYR A 82 -2.34 2.62 3.79
N VAL A 83 -2.24 1.75 4.79
CA VAL A 83 -2.16 0.31 4.57
C VAL A 83 -3.43 -0.16 3.87
N GLU A 84 -4.61 0.27 4.31
CA GLU A 84 -5.86 -0.05 3.61
C GLU A 84 -5.88 0.55 2.21
N GLN A 85 -5.49 1.81 2.06
CA GLN A 85 -5.52 2.49 0.77
C GLN A 85 -4.65 1.84 -0.30
N LEU A 86 -3.48 1.32 0.09
CA LEU A 86 -2.55 0.69 -0.83
C LEU A 86 -2.84 -0.81 -1.03
N LEU A 87 -3.36 -1.51 -0.03
CA LEU A 87 -3.60 -2.95 -0.13
C LEU A 87 -5.02 -3.29 -0.61
N ASP A 88 -6.03 -2.43 -0.45
CA ASP A 88 -7.38 -2.69 -0.95
C ASP A 88 -7.44 -2.51 -2.47
N GLU A 89 -7.77 -3.58 -3.20
CA GLU A 89 -7.86 -3.58 -4.67
C GLU A 89 -8.91 -2.61 -5.23
N THR A 90 -9.93 -2.24 -4.45
CA THR A 90 -10.91 -1.22 -4.85
C THR A 90 -10.34 0.20 -4.85
N LYS A 91 -9.20 0.41 -4.19
CA LYS A 91 -8.50 1.71 -4.09
C LYS A 91 -7.23 1.69 -4.95
N THR A 92 -6.43 0.64 -4.83
CA THR A 92 -5.14 0.52 -5.51
C THR A 92 -4.97 -0.88 -6.09
N HIS A 93 -4.58 -1.00 -7.36
CA HIS A 93 -4.26 -2.29 -7.98
C HIS A 93 -2.74 -2.48 -8.08
N LEU A 94 -2.25 -3.56 -7.45
CA LEU A 94 -0.83 -3.91 -7.35
C LEU A 94 -0.56 -5.29 -7.99
N PRO A 95 -0.74 -5.44 -9.31
CA PRO A 95 -0.79 -6.74 -9.99
C PRO A 95 0.52 -7.53 -9.93
N SER A 96 1.62 -6.89 -9.51
CA SER A 96 2.96 -7.45 -9.58
C SER A 96 3.70 -7.45 -8.25
N LEU A 97 3.06 -7.08 -7.14
CA LEU A 97 3.74 -6.93 -5.85
C LEU A 97 4.34 -8.27 -5.37
N THR A 98 5.66 -8.33 -5.25
CA THR A 98 6.37 -9.52 -4.75
C THR A 98 6.95 -9.38 -3.34
N GLU A 99 7.17 -8.15 -2.87
CA GLU A 99 7.70 -7.89 -1.53
C GLU A 99 6.91 -6.81 -0.82
N LEU A 100 6.46 -7.13 0.38
CA LEU A 100 5.69 -6.25 1.24
C LEU A 100 6.38 -6.10 2.60
N HIS A 101 6.61 -4.85 3.00
CA HIS A 101 7.08 -4.48 4.33
C HIS A 101 5.95 -3.73 5.03
N VAL A 102 5.41 -4.30 6.09
CA VAL A 102 4.23 -3.77 6.80
C VAL A 102 4.27 -4.17 8.27
N ARG A 103 3.63 -3.41 9.16
CA ARG A 103 3.43 -3.87 10.55
C ARG A 103 2.40 -4.99 10.55
N TYR A 104 2.67 -6.07 11.27
CA TYR A 104 1.79 -7.24 11.28
C TYR A 104 0.40 -6.89 11.84
N GLU A 105 0.34 -5.99 12.82
CA GLU A 105 -0.91 -5.51 13.41
C GLU A 105 -1.78 -4.76 12.39
N ASP A 106 -1.21 -3.85 11.62
CA ASP A 106 -1.95 -3.13 10.57
C ASP A 106 -2.42 -4.08 9.48
N LEU A 107 -1.54 -5.02 9.09
CA LEU A 107 -1.89 -6.04 8.12
C LEU A 107 -3.08 -6.84 8.62
N ARG A 108 -3.08 -7.32 9.88
CA ARG A 108 -4.22 -8.04 10.46
C ARG A 108 -5.50 -7.20 10.46
N VAL A 109 -5.42 -5.92 10.83
CA VAL A 109 -6.59 -5.02 10.83
C VAL A 109 -7.16 -4.86 9.42
N VAL A 110 -6.32 -4.51 8.45
CA VAL A 110 -6.74 -4.21 7.06
C VAL A 110 -7.24 -5.46 6.34
N THR A 111 -6.69 -6.62 6.67
CA THR A 111 -7.02 -7.90 6.04
C THR A 111 -8.11 -8.68 6.78
N GLU A 112 -8.69 -8.13 7.84
CA GLU A 112 -9.65 -8.83 8.71
C GLU A 112 -9.09 -10.19 9.16
N ASP A 113 -7.93 -10.16 9.81
CA ASP A 113 -7.19 -11.35 10.22
C ASP A 113 -6.88 -12.32 9.06
N LEU A 114 -6.47 -11.76 7.91
CA LEU A 114 -6.09 -12.48 6.69
C LEU A 114 -7.25 -13.26 6.05
N THR A 115 -8.46 -12.70 6.09
CA THR A 115 -9.67 -13.28 5.46
C THR A 115 -10.30 -12.40 4.39
N ARG A 116 -9.94 -11.10 4.33
CA ARG A 116 -10.50 -10.14 3.36
C ARG A 116 -9.95 -10.36 1.95
N GLU A 117 -10.81 -10.82 1.05
CA GLU A 117 -10.46 -11.11 -0.35
C GLU A 117 -9.97 -9.89 -1.14
N LEU A 118 -10.52 -8.70 -0.90
CA LEU A 118 -10.16 -7.47 -1.62
C LEU A 118 -8.69 -7.09 -1.44
N THR A 119 -8.14 -7.31 -0.25
CA THR A 119 -6.73 -7.05 0.03
C THR A 119 -5.85 -8.22 -0.41
N ARG A 120 -6.40 -9.45 -0.43
CA ARG A 120 -5.70 -10.66 -0.85
C ARG A 120 -5.27 -10.59 -2.32
N ARG A 121 -6.09 -10.00 -3.20
CA ARG A 121 -5.79 -9.92 -4.64
C ARG A 121 -4.48 -9.18 -4.93
N ASN A 122 -4.18 -8.13 -4.16
CA ASN A 122 -2.91 -7.40 -4.24
C ASN A 122 -1.74 -8.14 -3.56
N CYS A 123 -2.02 -9.06 -2.64
CA CYS A 123 -1.02 -9.77 -1.84
C CYS A 123 -0.67 -11.17 -2.37
N VAL A 124 -1.47 -11.75 -3.27
CA VAL A 124 -1.36 -13.15 -3.70
C VAL A 124 0.00 -13.50 -4.35
N LYS A 125 0.70 -12.51 -4.91
CA LYS A 125 2.01 -12.67 -5.54
C LYS A 125 3.19 -12.34 -4.61
N VAL A 126 2.94 -12.00 -3.36
CA VAL A 126 3.99 -11.70 -2.37
C VAL A 126 4.77 -12.98 -2.05
N THR A 127 6.06 -12.95 -2.35
CA THR A 127 7.04 -14.01 -2.05
C THR A 127 7.98 -13.62 -0.92
N ARG A 128 7.94 -12.36 -0.47
CA ARG A 128 8.67 -11.89 0.70
C ARG A 128 7.82 -10.92 1.52
N LEU A 129 7.41 -11.35 2.71
CA LEU A 129 6.72 -10.51 3.68
C LEU A 129 7.66 -10.21 4.85
N THR A 130 7.98 -8.94 5.04
CA THR A 130 8.78 -8.48 6.19
C THR A 130 7.87 -7.75 7.16
N THR A 131 7.86 -8.22 8.41
CA THR A 131 7.09 -7.61 9.49
C THR A 131 8.02 -7.37 10.68
N TRP A 132 7.71 -6.36 11.50
CA TRP A 132 8.54 -6.02 12.67
C TRP A 132 8.39 -6.99 13.85
N ARG A 133 7.34 -7.81 13.85
CA ARG A 133 7.06 -8.81 14.87
C ARG A 133 6.93 -10.18 14.22
N GLU A 134 7.17 -11.23 14.99
CA GLU A 134 6.98 -12.60 14.50
C GLU A 134 5.54 -12.82 14.03
N ILE A 135 5.41 -13.43 12.86
CA ILE A 135 4.14 -13.85 12.31
C ILE A 135 3.73 -15.12 13.04
N VAL A 136 2.58 -15.08 13.69
CA VAL A 136 1.95 -16.30 14.22
C VAL A 136 1.19 -16.94 13.07
N GLY A 137 1.82 -17.90 12.38
CA GLY A 137 1.25 -18.55 11.21
C GLY A 137 -0.05 -19.30 11.54
N SER A 138 -1.19 -18.79 11.09
CA SER A 138 -2.46 -19.51 11.05
C SER A 138 -2.58 -20.30 9.74
N LYS A 139 -3.59 -21.19 9.62
CA LYS A 139 -3.89 -21.82 8.33
C LYS A 139 -4.25 -20.78 7.26
N ASP A 140 -4.95 -19.71 7.67
CA ASP A 140 -5.36 -18.62 6.79
C ASP A 140 -4.17 -17.83 6.26
N PHE A 141 -3.06 -17.77 7.01
CA PHE A 141 -1.82 -17.11 6.55
C PHE A 141 -1.33 -17.66 5.21
N TYR A 142 -1.22 -18.98 5.06
CA TYR A 142 -0.74 -19.61 3.83
C TYR A 142 -1.78 -19.60 2.71
N ILE A 143 -3.07 -19.47 3.03
CA ILE A 143 -4.13 -19.24 2.03
C ILE A 143 -4.03 -17.82 1.48
N TYR A 144 -3.69 -16.87 2.35
CA TYR A 144 -3.58 -15.45 2.02
C TYR A 144 -2.29 -15.13 1.26
N PHE A 145 -1.18 -15.76 1.66
CA PHE A 145 0.14 -15.61 1.03
C PHE A 145 0.65 -16.97 0.50
N PRO A 146 0.10 -17.46 -0.63
CA PRO A 146 0.38 -18.82 -1.12
C PRO A 146 1.80 -19.05 -1.64
N LEU A 147 2.61 -17.99 -1.76
CA LEU A 147 4.00 -18.05 -2.23
C LEU A 147 5.03 -17.83 -1.11
N LEU A 148 4.60 -17.79 0.16
CA LEU A 148 5.45 -17.68 1.35
C LEU A 148 5.70 -19.04 2.04
#